data_AF-A0A7W8VI57-F1
#
_entry.id   AF-A0A7W8VI57-F1
#
_cell.length_a   1.000
_cell.length_b   1.000
_cell.length_c   1.000
_cell.angle_alpha   90.00
_cell.angle_beta   90.00
_cell.angle_gamma   90.00
#
_symmetry.space_group_name_H-M   'P 1'
#
loop_
_entity.id
_entity.type
_entity.pdbx_description
1 polymer ?
#
loop_
_entity_poly.entity_id
_entity_poly.type
_entity_poly.pdbx_seq_one_letter_code
_entity_poly.pdbx_strand_id
1 'polypeptide(L)'
;MKILNKRFWYMLLLDVIRYLFMLMFLYAAFNKLYDFQKFKVQLAQSPILSDFTLLVAWCVPAVEILIAAGLAFRKTLLPALWASYGLMFMFSLYIMVIARFVDRPVCHCGGIFEGMSWDVHLLFNMGFVVLSWIGLGCVEDEAV
;
A
#
# COMPACT_ATOMS: atom_id res chain seq x y z
N MET A 1 8.55 22.86 28.29
CA MET A 1 9.48 22.77 27.13
C MET A 1 9.60 21.36 26.53
N LYS A 2 9.80 20.29 27.32
CA LYS A 2 9.89 18.89 26.82
C LYS A 2 8.65 18.40 26.06
N ILE A 3 7.44 18.81 26.49
CA ILE A 3 6.16 18.38 25.90
C ILE A 3 5.95 18.95 24.48
N LEU A 4 6.32 20.23 24.26
CA LEU A 4 6.21 20.87 22.94
C LEU A 4 7.11 20.20 21.90
N ASN A 5 8.32 19.79 22.30
CA ASN A 5 9.27 19.11 21.43
C ASN A 5 8.70 17.75 20.96
N LYS A 6 8.09 16.98 21.87
CA LYS A 6 7.51 15.66 21.55
C LYS A 6 6.38 15.78 20.50
N ARG A 7 5.47 16.74 20.66
CA ARG A 7 4.36 16.97 19.73
C ARG A 7 4.84 17.38 18.33
N PHE A 8 5.88 18.19 18.25
CA PHE A 8 6.50 18.57 16.97
C PHE A 8 7.04 17.37 16.19
N TRP A 9 7.77 16.46 16.87
CA TRP A 9 8.32 15.26 16.23
C TRP A 9 7.23 14.29 15.75
N TYR A 10 6.12 14.15 16.49
CA TYR A 10 4.98 13.33 16.04
C TYR A 10 4.31 13.88 14.79
N MET A 11 4.06 15.20 14.73
CA MET A 11 3.51 15.84 13.53
C MET A 11 4.42 15.63 12.33
N LEU A 12 5.73 15.83 12.51
CA LEU A 12 6.70 15.62 11.44
C LEU A 12 6.73 14.16 10.97
N LEU A 13 6.75 13.21 11.91
CA LEU A 13 6.74 11.78 11.60
C LEU A 13 5.47 11.38 10.85
N LEU A 14 4.31 11.86 11.31
CA LEU A 14 3.03 11.60 10.69
C LEU A 14 2.96 12.15 9.26
N ASP A 15 3.44 13.38 9.03
CA ASP A 15 3.48 13.97 7.70
C ASP A 15 4.43 13.18 6.77
N VAL A 16 5.61 12.77 7.26
CA VAL A 16 6.54 11.91 6.49
C VAL A 16 5.86 10.59 6.11
N ILE A 17 5.20 9.91 7.04
CA ILE A 17 4.49 8.64 6.79
C ILE A 17 3.42 8.85 5.72
N ARG A 18 2.59 9.90 5.87
CA ARG A 18 1.50 10.20 4.92
C ARG A 18 2.00 10.46 3.52
N TYR A 19 3.04 11.27 3.35
CA TYR A 19 3.61 11.56 2.04
C TYR A 19 4.26 10.34 1.41
N LEU A 20 4.91 9.49 2.21
CA LEU A 20 5.49 8.25 1.72
C LEU A 20 4.41 7.29 1.19
N PHE A 21 3.31 7.11 1.93
CA PHE A 21 2.18 6.30 1.47
C PHE A 21 1.50 6.90 0.23
N MET A 22 1.28 8.21 0.20
CA MET A 22 0.70 8.89 -0.97
C MET A 22 1.55 8.65 -2.23
N LEU A 23 2.87 8.87 -2.14
CA LEU A 23 3.79 8.65 -3.26
C LEU A 23 3.74 7.20 -3.73
N MET A 24 3.83 6.25 -2.79
CA MET A 24 3.84 4.83 -3.10
C MET A 24 2.54 4.39 -3.79
N PHE A 25 1.38 4.75 -3.24
CA PHE A 25 0.08 4.36 -3.81
C PHE A 25 -0.18 5.00 -5.18
N LEU A 26 0.12 6.28 -5.34
CA LEU A 26 -0.05 6.95 -6.64
C LEU A 26 0.90 6.38 -7.69
N TYR A 27 2.16 6.14 -7.32
CA TYR A 27 3.12 5.49 -8.21
C TYR A 27 2.63 4.11 -8.63
N ALA A 28 2.17 3.29 -7.68
CA ALA A 28 1.67 1.95 -7.96
C ALA A 28 0.41 1.97 -8.85
N ALA A 29 -0.54 2.86 -8.57
CA ALA A 29 -1.78 3.00 -9.33
C ALA A 29 -1.52 3.48 -10.76
N PHE A 30 -0.69 4.51 -10.92
CA PHE A 30 -0.40 5.05 -12.25
C PHE A 30 0.40 4.07 -13.11
N ASN A 31 1.34 3.30 -12.55
CA ASN A 31 2.01 2.25 -13.33
C ASN A 31 1.02 1.17 -13.81
N LYS A 32 0.05 0.77 -12.98
CA LYS A 32 -0.99 -0.20 -13.37
C LYS A 32 -1.93 0.36 -14.45
N LEU A 33 -2.27 1.65 -14.39
CA LEU A 33 -3.13 2.28 -15.39
C LEU A 33 -2.38 2.59 -16.69
N TYR A 34 -1.10 2.96 -16.61
CA TYR A 34 -0.27 3.26 -17.78
C TYR A 34 -0.10 2.03 -18.67
N ASP A 35 0.16 0.86 -18.07
CA ASP A 35 0.22 -0.42 -18.80
C ASP A 35 -0.88 -1.38 -18.31
N PHE A 36 -2.13 -0.94 -18.48
CA PHE A 36 -3.31 -1.67 -18.03
C PHE A 36 -3.45 -3.05 -18.68
N GLN A 37 -3.03 -3.21 -19.94
CA GLN A 37 -3.09 -4.51 -20.61
C GLN A 37 -2.10 -5.49 -20.00
N LYS A 38 -0.86 -5.07 -19.75
CA LYS A 38 0.13 -5.89 -19.06
C LYS A 38 -0.35 -6.27 -17.67
N PHE A 39 -0.88 -5.33 -16.89
CA PHE A 39 -1.41 -5.60 -15.55
C PHE A 39 -2.55 -6.63 -15.57
N LYS A 40 -3.47 -6.55 -16.53
CA LYS A 40 -4.53 -7.55 -16.70
C LYS A 40 -3.99 -8.93 -17.06
N VAL A 41 -3.06 -9.02 -18.01
CA VAL A 41 -2.45 -10.31 -18.41
C VAL A 41 -1.74 -10.95 -17.21
N GLN A 42 -1.02 -10.14 -16.45
CA GLN A 42 -0.36 -10.52 -15.22
C GLN A 42 -1.36 -11.05 -14.17
N LEU A 43 -2.46 -10.33 -13.91
CA LEU A 43 -3.53 -10.82 -13.03
C LEU A 43 -4.16 -12.13 -13.51
N ALA A 44 -4.33 -12.31 -14.82
CA ALA A 44 -4.90 -13.53 -15.40
C ALA A 44 -4.01 -14.76 -15.22
N GLN A 45 -2.69 -14.57 -15.03
CA GLN A 45 -1.74 -15.65 -14.75
C GLN A 45 -1.76 -16.09 -13.27
N SER A 46 -2.38 -15.31 -12.39
CA SER A 46 -2.52 -15.66 -10.98
C SER A 46 -3.55 -16.78 -10.82
N PRO A 47 -3.20 -17.91 -10.18
CA PRO A 47 -4.13 -19.03 -9.96
C PRO A 47 -5.40 -18.66 -9.18
N ILE A 48 -5.34 -17.57 -8.41
CA ILE A 48 -6.40 -17.17 -7.48
C ILE A 48 -7.25 -16.03 -8.06
N LEU A 49 -6.65 -15.18 -8.89
CA LEU A 49 -7.28 -13.95 -9.39
C LEU A 49 -7.71 -14.03 -10.86
N SER A 50 -7.42 -15.13 -11.56
CA SER A 50 -7.75 -15.30 -12.99
C SER A 50 -9.21 -15.00 -13.29
N ASP A 51 -10.14 -15.51 -12.47
CA ASP A 51 -11.58 -15.37 -12.67
C ASP A 51 -12.09 -13.95 -12.37
N PHE A 52 -11.33 -13.18 -11.58
CA PHE A 52 -11.68 -11.82 -11.16
C PHE A 52 -10.80 -10.75 -11.81
N THR A 53 -10.03 -11.12 -12.83
CA THR A 53 -9.00 -10.27 -13.47
C THR A 53 -9.51 -8.86 -13.78
N LEU A 54 -10.65 -8.74 -14.48
CA LEU A 54 -11.17 -7.43 -14.89
C LEU A 54 -11.61 -6.57 -13.69
N LEU A 55 -12.25 -7.19 -12.70
CA LEU A 55 -12.71 -6.51 -11.49
C LEU A 55 -11.50 -5.99 -10.69
N VAL A 56 -10.54 -6.87 -10.41
CA VAL A 56 -9.34 -6.53 -9.64
C VAL A 56 -8.48 -5.50 -10.37
N ALA A 57 -8.38 -5.61 -11.70
CA ALA A 57 -7.60 -4.68 -12.51
C ALA A 57 -8.06 -3.23 -12.38
N TRP A 58 -9.37 -2.99 -12.21
CA TRP A 58 -9.93 -1.66 -11.99
C TRP A 58 -10.00 -1.29 -10.50
N CYS A 59 -10.41 -2.22 -9.65
CA CYS A 59 -10.61 -1.96 -8.23
C CYS A 59 -9.30 -1.61 -7.52
N VAL A 60 -8.20 -2.30 -7.82
CA VAL A 60 -6.93 -2.08 -7.13
C VAL A 60 -6.40 -0.66 -7.35
N PRO A 61 -6.17 -0.18 -8.59
CA PRO A 61 -5.73 1.21 -8.80
C PRO A 61 -6.70 2.25 -8.26
N ALA A 62 -8.01 1.99 -8.34
CA ALA A 62 -9.03 2.89 -7.81
C ALA A 62 -8.92 3.04 -6.28
N VAL A 63 -8.78 1.94 -5.55
CA VAL A 63 -8.61 1.96 -4.09
C VAL A 63 -7.28 2.63 -3.72
N GLU A 64 -6.19 2.34 -4.44
CA GLU A 64 -4.89 2.99 -4.23
C GLU A 64 -4.98 4.52 -4.34
N ILE A 65 -5.65 5.02 -5.39
CA ILE A 65 -5.88 6.47 -5.60
C ILE A 65 -6.78 7.06 -4.51
N LEU A 66 -7.85 6.38 -4.13
CA LEU A 66 -8.78 6.84 -3.09
C LEU A 66 -8.09 6.95 -1.73
N ILE A 67 -7.26 5.97 -1.38
CA ILE A 67 -6.47 6.01 -0.14
C ILE A 67 -5.48 7.17 -0.19
N ALA A 68 -4.75 7.35 -1.29
CA ALA A 68 -3.82 8.47 -1.45
C ALA A 68 -4.53 9.84 -1.30
N ALA A 69 -5.70 10.00 -1.92
CA ALA A 69 -6.52 11.21 -1.75
C ALA A 69 -6.99 11.39 -0.30
N GLY A 70 -7.40 10.30 0.36
CA GLY A 70 -7.80 10.31 1.77
C GLY A 70 -6.66 10.71 2.72
N LEU A 71 -5.42 10.32 2.42
CA LEU A 71 -4.24 10.71 3.20
C LEU A 71 -3.89 12.20 3.08
N ALA A 72 -4.38 12.91 2.05
CA ALA A 72 -4.11 14.33 1.87
C ALA A 72 -4.87 15.23 2.87
N PHE A 73 -6.08 14.84 3.29
CA PHE A 73 -6.92 15.67 4.16
C PHE A 73 -6.87 15.20 5.61
N ARG A 74 -6.76 16.14 6.56
CA ARG A 74 -6.75 15.83 8.00
C ARG A 74 -8.01 15.10 8.47
N LYS A 75 -9.18 15.43 7.92
CA LYS A 75 -10.47 14.82 8.29
C LYS A 75 -10.58 13.34 7.92
N THR A 76 -9.91 12.93 6.83
CA THR A 76 -9.94 11.55 6.31
C THR A 76 -8.67 10.77 6.65
N LEU A 77 -7.74 11.37 7.40
CA LEU A 77 -6.44 10.78 7.68
C LEU A 77 -6.54 9.45 8.43
N LEU A 78 -7.28 9.42 9.55
CA LEU A 78 -7.43 8.21 10.36
C LEU A 78 -8.02 7.03 9.56
N PRO A 79 -9.18 7.17 8.86
CA PRO A 79 -9.70 6.07 8.04
C PRO A 79 -8.77 5.73 6.86
N ALA A 80 -8.05 6.71 6.29
CA ALA A 80 -7.10 6.44 5.21
C ALA A 80 -5.87 5.66 5.68
N LEU A 81 -5.37 5.89 6.90
CA LEU A 81 -4.29 5.10 7.50
C LEU A 81 -4.73 3.67 7.79
N TRP A 82 -5.95 3.48 8.33
CA TRP A 82 -6.52 2.14 8.50
C TRP A 82 -6.71 1.41 7.16
N ALA A 83 -7.19 2.10 6.13
CA ALA A 83 -7.30 1.55 4.78
C ALA A 83 -5.91 1.21 4.19
N SER A 84 -4.90 2.05 4.45
CA SER A 84 -3.51 1.81 4.02
C SER A 84 -2.94 0.54 4.69
N TYR A 85 -3.14 0.40 6.00
CA TYR A 85 -2.78 -0.81 6.76
C TYR A 85 -3.45 -2.05 6.18
N GLY A 86 -4.78 -2.01 6.00
CA GLY A 86 -5.56 -3.13 5.48
C GLY A 86 -5.12 -3.53 4.07
N LEU A 87 -4.90 -2.57 3.18
CA LEU A 87 -4.47 -2.85 1.81
C LEU A 87 -3.07 -3.45 1.75
N MET A 88 -2.11 -2.89 2.50
CA MET A 88 -0.74 -3.45 2.58
C MET A 88 -0.72 -4.85 3.19
N PHE A 89 -1.54 -5.09 4.21
CA PHE A 89 -1.69 -6.40 4.81
C PHE A 89 -2.27 -7.41 3.81
N MET A 90 -3.32 -7.03 3.08
CA MET A 90 -3.92 -7.87 2.03
C MET A 90 -2.94 -8.19 0.90
N PHE A 91 -2.15 -7.22 0.44
CA PHE A 91 -1.09 -7.48 -0.56
C PHE A 91 -0.01 -8.42 -0.01
N SER A 92 0.38 -8.26 1.25
CA SER A 92 1.33 -9.16 1.90
C SER A 92 0.79 -10.58 1.99
N LEU A 93 -0.48 -10.74 2.40
CA LEU A 93 -1.14 -12.03 2.47
C LEU A 93 -1.24 -12.67 1.08
N TYR A 94 -1.60 -11.90 0.06
CA TYR A 94 -1.64 -12.38 -1.32
C TYR A 94 -0.27 -12.92 -1.77
N ILE A 95 0.83 -12.19 -1.53
CA ILE A 95 2.19 -12.63 -1.86
C ILE A 95 2.54 -13.93 -1.12
N MET A 96 2.25 -14.02 0.18
CA MET A 96 2.53 -15.22 0.97
C MET A 96 1.76 -16.44 0.46
N VAL A 97 0.52 -16.26 0.02
CA VAL A 97 -0.31 -17.34 -0.50
C VAL A 97 0.21 -17.79 -1.86
N ILE A 98 0.42 -16.89 -2.81
CA ILE A 98 0.86 -17.24 -4.17
C ILE A 98 2.28 -17.82 -4.19
N ALA A 99 3.16 -17.40 -3.28
CA ALA A 99 4.51 -17.96 -3.14
C ALA A 99 4.53 -19.44 -2.77
N ARG A 100 3.42 -20.01 -2.27
CA ARG A 100 3.30 -21.46 -2.03
C ARG A 100 2.90 -22.27 -3.25
N PHE A 101 2.35 -21.62 -4.28
CA PHE A 101 1.82 -22.29 -5.47
C PHE A 101 2.74 -22.19 -6.68
N VAL A 102 3.72 -21.28 -6.68
CA VAL A 102 4.58 -20.99 -7.83
C VAL A 102 6.03 -20.90 -7.38
N ASP A 103 6.94 -21.64 -8.04
CA ASP A 103 8.38 -21.65 -7.71
C ASP A 103 9.07 -20.29 -7.96
N ARG A 104 8.50 -19.46 -8.84
CA ARG A 104 8.90 -18.06 -9.09
C ARG A 104 7.66 -17.17 -9.23
N PRO A 105 7.06 -16.73 -8.11
CA PRO A 105 5.92 -15.83 -8.17
C PRO A 105 6.36 -14.48 -8.74
N VAL A 106 5.83 -14.10 -9.90
CA VAL A 106 6.06 -12.79 -10.50
C VAL A 106 5.11 -11.81 -9.83
N CYS A 107 5.63 -10.78 -9.15
CA CYS A 107 4.76 -9.84 -8.45
C CYS A 107 4.14 -8.85 -9.44
N HIS A 108 2.84 -8.97 -9.66
CA HIS A 108 2.08 -8.24 -10.68
C HIS A 108 1.77 -6.76 -10.34
N CYS A 109 2.52 -6.17 -9.39
CA CYS A 109 2.19 -4.85 -8.83
C CYS A 109 2.60 -3.67 -9.74
N GLY A 110 3.33 -3.93 -10.83
CA GLY A 110 3.71 -2.95 -11.86
C GLY A 110 4.87 -2.03 -11.49
N GLY A 111 5.54 -1.45 -12.49
CA GLY A 111 6.64 -0.48 -12.31
C GLY A 111 7.90 -1.09 -11.68
N ILE A 112 8.56 -0.35 -10.77
CA ILE A 112 9.77 -0.80 -10.06
C ILE A 112 9.53 -2.11 -9.27
N PHE A 113 8.28 -2.41 -8.91
CA PHE A 113 7.92 -3.63 -8.17
C PHE A 113 7.94 -4.91 -9.01
N GLU A 114 7.93 -4.81 -10.33
CA GLU A 114 7.94 -5.98 -11.23
C GLU A 114 9.30 -6.70 -11.23
N GLY A 115 10.39 -5.97 -10.93
CA GLY A 115 11.75 -6.51 -10.88
C GLY A 115 12.16 -7.09 -9.51
N MET A 116 11.30 -6.96 -8.48
CA MET A 116 11.63 -7.44 -7.14
C MET A 116 11.30 -8.93 -6.98
N SER A 117 12.17 -9.65 -6.27
CA SER A 117 11.83 -10.99 -5.78
C SER A 117 10.71 -10.89 -4.73
N TRP A 118 9.91 -11.94 -4.60
CA TRP A 118 8.72 -11.94 -3.76
C TRP A 118 9.02 -11.72 -2.27
N ASP A 119 10.16 -12.19 -1.79
CA ASP A 119 10.66 -11.99 -0.44
C ASP A 119 11.00 -10.52 -0.16
N VAL A 120 11.65 -9.85 -1.12
CA VAL A 120 11.95 -8.41 -1.05
C VAL A 120 10.65 -7.60 -1.09
N HIS A 121 9.71 -7.96 -1.96
CA HIS A 121 8.41 -7.30 -2.02
C HIS A 121 7.62 -7.50 -0.72
N LEU A 122 7.57 -8.72 -0.19
CA LEU A 122 6.91 -8.99 1.09
C LEU A 122 7.53 -8.16 2.22
N LEU A 123 8.86 -8.08 2.29
CA LEU A 123 9.55 -7.24 3.27
C LEU A 123 9.20 -5.75 3.10
N PHE A 124 9.14 -5.27 1.86
CA PHE A 124 8.70 -3.90 1.55
C PHE A 124 7.30 -3.64 2.09
N ASN A 125 6.32 -4.48 1.76
CA ASN A 125 4.94 -4.31 2.22
C ASN A 125 4.84 -4.40 3.75
N MET A 126 5.55 -5.33 4.39
CA MET A 126 5.59 -5.44 5.85
C MET A 126 6.18 -4.19 6.51
N GLY A 127 7.18 -3.56 5.89
CA GLY A 127 7.69 -2.25 6.31
C GLY A 127 6.58 -1.19 6.32
N PHE A 128 5.77 -1.14 5.26
CA PHE A 128 4.61 -0.23 5.21
C PHE A 128 3.51 -0.60 6.22
N VAL A 129 3.25 -1.88 6.48
CA VAL A 129 2.33 -2.31 7.56
C VAL A 129 2.78 -1.78 8.92
N VAL A 130 4.07 -1.84 9.23
CA VAL A 130 4.61 -1.28 10.48
C VAL A 130 4.51 0.24 10.50
N LEU A 131 4.82 0.90 9.38
CA LEU A 131 4.72 2.37 9.27
C LEU A 131 3.29 2.89 9.44
N SER A 132 2.27 2.19 8.90
CA SER A 132 0.88 2.58 9.13
C SER A 132 0.49 2.40 10.59
N TRP A 133 0.95 1.36 11.27
CA TRP A 133 0.73 1.18 12.70
C TRP A 133 1.34 2.31 13.53
N ILE A 134 2.58 2.71 13.22
CA ILE A 134 3.23 3.88 13.84
C ILE A 134 2.43 5.15 13.59
N GLY A 135 1.98 5.36 12.35
CA GLY A 135 1.16 6.51 11.96
C GLY A 135 -0.16 6.58 12.73
N LEU A 136 -0.84 5.44 12.92
CA LEU A 136 -2.07 5.34 13.71
C LEU A 136 -1.83 5.75 15.17
N GLY A 137 -0.77 5.24 15.80
CA GLY A 137 -0.40 5.64 17.17
C GLY A 137 -0.09 7.14 17.30
N CYS A 138 0.52 7.75 16.27
CA CYS A 138 0.77 9.20 16.27
C CYS A 138 -0.53 10.02 16.21
N VAL A 139 -1.56 9.53 15.50
CA VAL A 139 -2.87 10.21 15.42
C VAL A 139 -3.65 10.10 16.72
N GLU A 140 -3.60 8.94 17.38
CA GLU A 140 -4.25 8.74 18.69
C GLU A 140 -3.64 9.63 19.78
N ASP A 141 -2.31 9.75 19.81
CA ASP A 141 -1.58 10.64 20.73
C ASP A 141 -1.90 12.14 20.50
N GLU A 142 -2.38 12.55 19.31
CA GLU A 142 -2.84 13.93 19.06
C GLU A 142 -4.27 14.20 19.51
N ALA A 143 -5.11 13.15 19.60
CA ALA A 143 -6.51 13.26 20.00
C ALA A 143 -6.69 13.36 21.53
N VAL A 144 -5.63 13.06 22.30
CA VAL A 144 -5.55 13.12 23.76
C VAL A 144 -4.81 14.38 24.21
#